data_AF-A0A8H7VY08-F1
#
_entry.id   AF-A0A8H7VY08-F1
#
_cell.length_a   1.000
_cell.length_b   1.000
_cell.length_c   1.000
_cell.angle_alpha   90.00
_cell.angle_beta   90.00
_cell.angle_gamma   90.00
#
_symmetry.space_group_name_H-M   'P 1'
#
loop_
_entity.id
_entity.type
_entity.pdbx_description
1 polymer ?
#
loop_
_entity_poly.entity_id
_entity_poly.type
_entity_poly.pdbx_seq_one_letter_code
_entity_poly.pdbx_strand_id
1 'polypeptide(L)'
;MSSLLTSSWNALSTSIVVIAGLATILVLALWLLPKEELDPREPPLAKSRIPVFGHVINMLWYHNEYFSILHKTQPSPITTLLILKQRIYIISSPVLAQLAFRLSKTIDFEVIKQTASSKAVGFDERATAIIKSPLVPDPLIPGRMSNYMTELHTEMYGALTQGRQLLETNRRVLGGL
;
A
#
# COMPACT_ATOMS: atom_id res chain seq x y z
N MET A 1 -30.50 0.73 51.28
CA MET A 1 -29.31 1.10 50.46
C MET A 1 -28.48 -0.10 50.01
N SER A 2 -28.76 -1.33 50.44
CA SER A 2 -28.01 -2.55 50.07
C SER A 2 -28.47 -3.22 48.76
N SER A 3 -29.74 -3.09 48.36
CA SER A 3 -30.30 -3.73 47.16
C SER A 3 -29.86 -3.11 45.83
N LEU A 4 -29.51 -1.82 45.82
CA LEU A 4 -29.02 -1.15 44.61
C LEU A 4 -27.58 -1.54 44.26
N LEU A 5 -26.75 -1.82 45.28
CA LEU A 5 -25.36 -2.25 45.14
C LEU A 5 -25.24 -3.69 44.63
N THR A 6 -26.15 -4.59 45.02
CA THR A 6 -26.16 -5.97 44.53
C THR A 6 -26.65 -6.07 43.09
N SER A 7 -27.59 -5.23 42.68
CA SER A 7 -28.10 -5.19 41.30
C SER A 7 -27.03 -4.72 40.29
N SER A 8 -26.26 -3.67 40.65
CA SER A 8 -25.18 -3.17 39.78
C SER A 8 -24.01 -4.16 39.68
N TRP A 9 -23.69 -4.87 40.77
CA TRP A 9 -22.65 -5.90 40.78
C TRP A 9 -23.01 -7.09 39.87
N ASN A 10 -24.27 -7.53 39.89
CA ASN A 10 -24.76 -8.60 39.03
C ASN A 10 -24.78 -8.17 37.55
N ALA A 11 -25.18 -6.92 37.26
CA ALA A 11 -25.20 -6.38 35.90
C ALA A 11 -23.79 -6.20 35.29
N LEU A 12 -22.81 -5.81 36.11
CA LEU A 12 -21.40 -5.74 35.70
C LEU A 12 -20.84 -7.15 35.44
N SER A 13 -21.15 -8.10 36.32
CA SER A 13 -20.73 -9.51 36.16
C SER A 13 -21.31 -10.16 34.90
N THR A 14 -22.61 -9.98 34.63
CA THR A 14 -23.23 -10.51 33.41
C THR A 14 -22.66 -9.87 32.14
N SER A 15 -22.39 -8.57 32.16
CA SER A 15 -21.77 -7.87 31.03
C SER A 15 -20.35 -8.39 30.74
N ILE A 16 -19.54 -8.64 31.77
CA ILE A 16 -18.19 -9.20 31.62
C ILE A 16 -18.24 -10.61 31.03
N VAL A 17 -19.16 -11.45 31.50
CA VAL A 17 -19.33 -12.83 30.98
C VAL A 17 -19.77 -12.82 29.52
N VAL A 18 -20.69 -11.93 29.13
CA VAL A 18 -21.13 -11.79 27.74
C VAL A 18 -19.99 -11.31 26.83
N ILE A 19 -19.23 -10.29 27.26
CA ILE A 19 -18.07 -9.79 26.50
C ILE A 19 -17.00 -10.87 26.37
N ALA A 20 -16.68 -11.57 27.45
CA ALA A 20 -15.71 -12.66 27.43
C ALA A 20 -16.15 -13.78 26.49
N GLY A 21 -17.44 -14.18 26.56
CA GLY A 21 -18.03 -15.17 25.66
C GLY A 21 -17.91 -14.78 24.20
N LEU A 22 -18.30 -13.54 23.85
CA LEU A 22 -18.18 -12.99 22.49
C LEU A 22 -16.72 -12.95 22.02
N ALA A 23 -15.78 -12.55 22.89
CA ALA A 23 -14.36 -12.52 22.57
C ALA A 23 -13.82 -13.94 22.30
N THR A 24 -14.18 -14.94 23.10
CA THR A 24 -13.80 -16.34 22.84
C THR A 24 -14.36 -16.86 21.53
N ILE A 25 -15.62 -16.58 21.21
CA ILE A 25 -16.25 -16.99 19.95
C ILE A 25 -15.53 -16.33 18.77
N LEU A 26 -15.20 -15.04 18.88
CA LEU A 26 -14.45 -14.32 17.85
C LEU A 26 -13.06 -14.93 17.64
N VAL A 27 -12.32 -15.22 18.71
CA VAL A 27 -10.99 -15.84 18.62
C VAL A 27 -11.08 -17.23 17.98
N LEU A 28 -12.05 -18.05 18.39
CA LEU A 28 -12.25 -19.37 17.79
C LEU A 28 -12.60 -19.25 16.30
N ALA A 29 -13.53 -18.35 15.94
CA ALA A 29 -13.89 -18.09 14.56
C ALA A 29 -12.67 -17.66 13.72
N LEU A 30 -11.80 -16.80 14.27
CA LEU A 30 -10.57 -16.39 13.61
C LEU A 30 -9.56 -17.53 13.43
N TRP A 31 -9.51 -18.48 14.36
CA TRP A 31 -8.64 -19.66 14.27
C TRP A 31 -9.19 -20.75 13.33
N LEU A 32 -10.52 -20.86 13.21
CA LEU A 32 -11.19 -21.79 12.31
C LEU A 32 -11.34 -21.27 10.88
N LEU A 33 -11.00 -20.00 10.61
CA LEU A 33 -10.97 -19.46 9.25
C LEU A 33 -10.02 -20.31 8.39
N PRO A 34 -10.45 -20.69 7.16
CA PRO A 34 -9.61 -21.42 6.24
C PRO A 34 -8.28 -20.68 6.05
N LYS A 35 -7.18 -21.39 6.27
CA LYS A 35 -5.88 -20.88 5.88
C LYS A 35 -5.84 -20.91 4.37
N GLU A 36 -5.60 -19.77 3.75
CA GLU A 36 -5.49 -19.72 2.30
C GLU A 36 -4.33 -20.61 1.86
N GLU A 37 -4.63 -21.63 1.06
CA GLU A 37 -3.63 -22.53 0.50
C GLU A 37 -2.88 -21.76 -0.59
N LEU A 38 -1.58 -21.56 -0.39
CA LEU A 38 -0.72 -21.00 -1.42
C LEU A 38 -0.38 -22.08 -2.44
N ASP A 39 -0.32 -21.68 -3.71
CA ASP A 39 0.26 -22.52 -4.77
C ASP A 39 1.71 -22.86 -4.38
N PRO A 40 2.15 -24.13 -4.50
CA PRO A 40 3.54 -24.52 -4.25
C PRO A 40 4.61 -23.73 -5.03
N ARG A 41 4.22 -23.05 -6.12
CA ARG A 41 5.09 -22.18 -6.93
C ARG A 41 5.22 -20.77 -6.35
N GLU A 42 4.35 -20.38 -5.43
CA GLU A 42 4.40 -19.07 -4.80
C GLU A 42 5.50 -18.99 -3.73
N PRO A 43 6.04 -17.79 -3.46
CA PRO A 43 6.93 -17.55 -2.34
C PRO A 43 6.33 -17.99 -1.00
N PRO A 44 7.17 -18.40 -0.03
CA PRO A 44 6.71 -18.88 1.26
C PRO A 44 5.85 -17.83 1.99
N LEU A 45 4.78 -18.30 2.63
CA LEU A 45 3.88 -17.45 3.42
C LEU A 45 4.55 -16.99 4.73
N ALA A 46 4.47 -15.69 5.00
CA ALA A 46 4.78 -15.11 6.30
C ALA A 46 3.84 -15.67 7.37
N LYS A 47 4.39 -16.36 8.36
CA LYS A 47 3.61 -16.85 9.50
C LYS A 47 3.32 -15.70 10.46
N SER A 48 2.07 -15.53 10.84
CA SER A 48 1.65 -14.62 11.92
C SER A 48 1.15 -15.39 13.13
N ARG A 49 1.34 -14.83 14.33
CA ARG A 49 0.82 -15.41 15.57
C ARG A 49 -0.71 -15.30 15.67
N ILE A 50 -1.28 -14.27 15.05
CA ILE A 50 -2.73 -14.06 14.96
C ILE A 50 -3.11 -14.18 13.49
N PRO A 51 -3.92 -15.18 13.10
CA PRO A 51 -4.32 -15.34 11.70
C PRO A 51 -5.13 -14.12 11.23
N VAL A 52 -4.98 -13.76 9.94
CA VAL A 52 -5.68 -12.66 9.25
C VAL A 52 -5.29 -11.23 9.68
N PHE A 53 -5.27 -10.94 10.98
CA PHE A 53 -5.06 -9.57 11.49
C PHE A 53 -3.69 -9.32 12.10
N GLY A 54 -2.94 -10.36 12.48
CA GLY A 54 -1.67 -10.16 13.19
C GLY A 54 -0.65 -9.36 12.37
N HIS A 55 -0.67 -9.49 11.04
CA HIS A 55 0.17 -8.67 10.16
C HIS A 55 -0.27 -7.21 10.12
N VAL A 56 -1.58 -6.93 9.98
CA VAL A 56 -2.13 -5.56 9.99
C VAL A 56 -1.79 -4.85 11.29
N ILE A 57 -2.04 -5.53 12.40
CA ILE A 57 -1.83 -4.99 13.75
C ILE A 57 -0.37 -4.62 13.96
N ASN A 58 0.55 -5.55 13.67
CA ASN A 58 1.97 -5.29 13.81
C ASN A 58 2.46 -4.22 12.83
N MET A 59 1.89 -4.14 11.62
CA MET A 59 2.22 -3.08 10.67
C MET A 59 1.73 -1.71 11.14
N LEU A 60 0.60 -1.62 11.84
CA LEU A 60 0.13 -0.36 12.44
C LEU A 60 0.98 0.06 13.65
N TRP A 61 1.46 -0.90 14.44
CA TRP A 61 2.31 -0.61 15.60
C TRP A 61 3.74 -0.25 15.21
N TYR A 62 4.38 -1.11 14.42
CA TYR A 62 5.80 -1.00 14.06
C TYR A 62 6.03 -0.29 12.73
N HIS A 63 4.98 0.02 11.96
CA HIS A 63 5.09 0.69 10.66
C HIS A 63 6.09 -0.05 9.75
N ASN A 64 7.06 0.67 9.19
CA ASN A 64 8.07 0.11 8.29
C ASN A 64 9.05 -0.83 9.01
N GLU A 65 9.28 -0.67 10.31
CA GLU A 65 10.14 -1.58 11.08
C GLU A 65 9.58 -3.00 11.12
N TYR A 66 8.27 -3.16 10.88
CA TYR A 66 7.65 -4.48 10.84
C TYR A 66 8.29 -5.39 9.80
N PHE A 67 8.67 -4.85 8.63
CA PHE A 67 9.30 -5.65 7.58
C PHE A 67 10.69 -6.16 8.01
N SER A 68 11.46 -5.33 8.72
CA SER A 68 12.75 -5.71 9.31
C SER A 68 12.57 -6.80 10.38
N ILE A 69 11.58 -6.66 11.26
CA ILE A 69 11.25 -7.65 12.29
C ILE A 69 10.82 -8.97 11.63
N LEU A 70 9.99 -8.89 10.60
CA LEU A 70 9.50 -10.06 9.88
C LEU A 70 10.65 -10.83 9.23
N HIS A 71 11.55 -10.15 8.53
CA HIS A 71 12.74 -10.77 7.93
C HIS A 71 13.67 -11.40 8.98
N LYS A 72 13.85 -10.76 10.15
CA LYS A 72 14.65 -11.33 11.26
C LYS A 72 14.04 -12.62 11.81
N THR A 73 12.71 -12.68 11.93
CA THR A 73 12.03 -13.87 12.46
C THR A 73 11.90 -15.00 11.45
N GLN A 74 11.75 -14.66 10.16
CA GLN A 74 11.57 -15.59 9.05
C GLN A 74 12.48 -15.15 7.90
N PRO A 75 13.78 -15.50 7.94
CA PRO A 75 14.72 -15.13 6.89
C PRO A 75 14.39 -15.89 5.61
N SER A 76 13.90 -15.16 4.62
CA SER A 76 13.60 -15.67 3.27
C SER A 76 13.92 -14.57 2.25
N PRO A 77 14.48 -14.92 1.08
CA PRO A 77 14.81 -13.93 0.04
C PRO A 77 13.56 -13.23 -0.54
N ILE A 78 12.41 -13.91 -0.50
CA ILE A 78 11.10 -13.40 -0.88
C ILE A 78 10.03 -14.07 -0.01
N THR A 79 9.04 -13.31 0.44
CA THR A 79 8.00 -13.79 1.34
C THR A 79 6.64 -13.23 0.93
N THR A 80 5.60 -14.06 0.98
CA THR A 80 4.22 -13.65 0.74
C THR A 80 3.59 -13.21 2.06
N LEU A 81 3.06 -11.99 2.11
CA LEU A 81 2.33 -11.43 3.22
C LEU A 81 0.85 -11.34 2.87
N LEU A 82 0.01 -12.06 3.60
CA LEU A 82 -1.44 -11.96 3.46
C LEU A 82 -1.96 -10.87 4.40
N ILE A 83 -2.48 -9.79 3.82
CA ILE A 83 -3.17 -8.73 4.55
C ILE A 83 -4.64 -8.76 4.14
N LEU A 84 -5.50 -9.24 5.05
CA LEU A 84 -6.93 -9.43 4.80
C LEU A 84 -7.18 -10.35 3.58
N LYS A 85 -7.47 -9.77 2.41
CA LYS A 85 -7.69 -10.47 1.13
C LYS A 85 -6.63 -10.12 0.07
N GLN A 86 -5.63 -9.32 0.43
CA GLN A 86 -4.58 -8.89 -0.47
C GLN A 86 -3.31 -9.68 -0.20
N ARG A 87 -2.62 -10.04 -1.29
CA ARG A 87 -1.32 -10.70 -1.26
C ARG A 87 -0.25 -9.67 -1.56
N ILE A 88 0.71 -9.51 -0.65
CA ILE A 88 1.82 -8.59 -0.78
C ILE A 88 3.11 -9.41 -0.80
N TYR A 89 3.87 -9.32 -1.89
CA TYR A 89 5.16 -10.01 -1.98
C TYR A 89 6.27 -9.07 -1.51
N ILE A 90 6.97 -9.48 -0.45
CA ILE A 90 8.08 -8.73 0.13
C ILE A 90 9.37 -9.35 -0.39
N ILE A 91 10.17 -8.56 -1.11
CA ILE A 91 11.48 -8.97 -1.59
C ILE A 91 12.54 -8.42 -0.64
N SER A 92 13.25 -9.31 0.05
CA SER A 92 14.33 -8.93 0.98
C SER A 92 15.73 -9.10 0.36
N SER A 93 15.87 -9.94 -0.68
CA SER A 93 17.13 -10.11 -1.39
C SER A 93 17.43 -8.94 -2.34
N PRO A 94 18.59 -8.28 -2.23
CA PRO A 94 18.98 -7.19 -3.13
C PRO A 94 19.05 -7.63 -4.60
N VAL A 95 19.48 -8.87 -4.85
CA VAL A 95 19.58 -9.42 -6.21
C VAL A 95 18.19 -9.57 -6.84
N LEU A 96 17.24 -10.13 -6.08
CA LEU A 96 15.86 -10.27 -6.56
C LEU A 96 15.18 -8.92 -6.74
N ALA A 97 15.43 -7.95 -5.85
CA ALA A 97 14.86 -6.61 -5.96
C ALA A 97 15.32 -5.93 -7.26
N GLN A 98 16.62 -6.01 -7.57
CA GLN A 98 17.16 -5.48 -8.83
C GLN A 98 16.54 -6.15 -10.06
N LEU A 99 16.36 -7.47 -10.03
CA LEU A 99 15.70 -8.20 -11.12
C LEU A 99 14.24 -7.78 -11.28
N ALA A 100 13.50 -7.63 -10.17
CA ALA A 100 12.11 -7.17 -10.18
C ALA A 100 11.97 -5.76 -10.80
N PHE A 101 12.85 -4.82 -10.42
CA PHE A 101 12.85 -3.47 -11.00
C PHE A 101 13.18 -3.44 -12.50
N ARG A 102 14.02 -4.38 -12.99
CA ARG A 102 14.32 -4.50 -14.42
C ARG A 102 13.15 -5.09 -15.22
N LEU A 103 12.30 -5.90 -14.60
CA LEU A 103 11.09 -6.48 -15.18
C LEU A 103 9.89 -5.52 -15.13
N SER A 104 10.12 -4.22 -15.26
CA SER A 104 9.10 -3.15 -15.15
C SER A 104 7.91 -3.30 -16.09
N LYS A 105 8.02 -4.11 -17.16
CA LYS A 105 6.90 -4.42 -18.06
C LYS A 105 5.83 -5.32 -17.44
N THR A 106 6.20 -6.13 -16.45
CA THR A 106 5.26 -7.03 -15.74
C THR A 106 4.72 -6.42 -14.45
N ILE A 107 5.36 -5.39 -13.92
CA ILE A 107 4.98 -4.73 -12.67
C ILE A 107 4.52 -3.30 -13.00
N ASP A 108 3.21 -3.06 -12.92
CA ASP A 108 2.63 -1.75 -13.18
C ASP A 108 2.74 -0.85 -11.94
N PHE A 109 3.78 -0.03 -11.90
CA PHE A 109 3.96 0.99 -10.86
C PHE A 109 3.12 2.25 -11.10
N GLU A 110 2.55 2.46 -12.30
CA GLU A 110 1.76 3.66 -12.61
C GLU A 110 0.46 3.70 -11.81
N VAL A 111 -0.21 2.55 -11.67
CA VAL A 111 -1.46 2.45 -10.90
C VAL A 111 -1.27 2.89 -9.45
N ILE A 112 -0.17 2.48 -8.82
CA ILE A 112 0.17 2.86 -7.46
C ILE A 112 0.43 4.37 -7.38
N LYS A 113 1.25 4.92 -8.27
CA LYS A 113 1.57 6.35 -8.31
C LYS A 113 0.33 7.21 -8.52
N GLN A 114 -0.50 6.89 -9.52
CA GLN A 114 -1.72 7.64 -9.83
C GLN A 114 -2.70 7.62 -8.66
N THR A 115 -2.90 6.45 -8.05
CA THR A 115 -3.82 6.31 -6.91
C THR A 115 -3.30 7.01 -5.66
N ALA A 116 -2.01 6.89 -5.35
CA ALA A 116 -1.41 7.55 -4.20
C ALA A 116 -1.38 9.08 -4.38
N SER A 117 -0.94 9.56 -5.55
CA SER A 117 -0.90 11.00 -5.86
C SER A 117 -2.28 11.63 -5.81
N SER A 118 -3.30 10.97 -6.39
CA SER A 118 -4.67 11.52 -6.39
C SER A 118 -5.23 11.64 -4.98
N LYS A 119 -4.97 10.66 -4.11
CA LYS A 119 -5.38 10.70 -2.71
C LYS A 119 -4.60 11.72 -1.89
N ALA A 120 -3.29 11.84 -2.12
CA ALA A 120 -2.43 12.75 -1.36
C ALA A 120 -2.71 14.23 -1.67
N VAL A 121 -3.00 14.55 -2.93
CA VAL A 121 -3.33 15.92 -3.36
C VAL A 121 -4.81 16.24 -3.12
N GLY A 122 -5.67 15.23 -3.00
CA GLY A 122 -7.11 15.41 -2.80
C GLY A 122 -7.84 15.78 -4.08
N PHE A 123 -7.48 15.18 -5.21
CA PHE A 123 -8.17 15.40 -6.47
C PHE A 123 -9.64 14.93 -6.39
N ASP A 124 -10.53 15.68 -7.04
CA ASP A 124 -11.91 15.27 -7.22
C ASP A 124 -12.00 14.05 -8.17
N GLU A 125 -13.18 13.45 -8.26
CA GLU A 125 -13.37 12.24 -9.06
C GLU A 125 -13.08 12.48 -10.55
N ARG A 126 -13.42 13.67 -11.06
CA ARG A 126 -13.16 14.06 -12.46
C ARG A 126 -11.66 14.20 -12.73
N ALA A 127 -10.92 14.93 -11.90
CA ALA A 127 -9.47 15.05 -12.08
C ALA A 127 -8.76 13.70 -11.91
N THR A 128 -9.22 12.88 -10.96
CA THR A 128 -8.70 11.52 -10.77
C THR A 128 -8.91 10.66 -12.02
N ALA A 129 -10.06 10.76 -12.68
CA ALA A 129 -10.36 10.04 -13.92
C ALA A 129 -9.45 10.49 -15.08
N ILE A 130 -9.14 11.79 -15.18
CA ILE A 130 -8.21 12.31 -16.19
C ILE A 130 -6.79 11.78 -15.95
N ILE A 131 -6.33 11.78 -14.70
CA ILE A 131 -4.99 11.28 -14.31
C ILE A 131 -4.85 9.79 -14.59
N LYS A 132 -5.91 9.02 -14.36
CA LYS A 132 -5.96 7.56 -14.60
C LYS A 132 -6.36 7.19 -16.03
N SER A 133 -6.38 8.15 -16.95
CA SER A 133 -6.77 7.88 -18.33
C SER A 133 -5.85 6.83 -18.97
N PRO A 134 -6.41 5.84 -19.69
CA PRO A 134 -5.61 4.87 -20.41
C PRO A 134 -4.83 5.59 -21.53
N LEU A 135 -3.74 4.96 -21.97
CA LEU A 135 -3.01 5.42 -23.13
C LEU A 135 -3.90 5.34 -24.38
N VAL A 136 -3.99 6.43 -25.13
CA VAL A 136 -4.69 6.55 -26.41
C VAL A 136 -3.70 6.88 -27.53
N PRO A 137 -4.00 6.55 -28.80
CA PRO A 137 -3.14 6.95 -29.91
C PRO A 137 -3.00 8.47 -29.98
N ASP A 138 -1.77 8.96 -30.05
CA ASP A 138 -1.46 10.38 -30.14
C ASP A 138 -1.95 10.93 -31.51
N PRO A 139 -2.77 11.99 -31.52
CA PRO A 139 -3.31 12.54 -32.77
C PRO A 139 -2.24 13.24 -33.64
N LEU A 140 -1.12 13.67 -33.05
CA LEU A 140 -0.06 14.42 -33.73
C LEU A 140 1.11 13.52 -34.15
N ILE A 141 1.36 12.44 -33.42
CA ILE A 141 2.53 11.57 -33.64
C ILE A 141 2.08 10.14 -33.93
N PRO A 142 2.07 9.71 -35.22
CA PRO A 142 1.70 8.35 -35.60
C PRO A 142 2.54 7.29 -34.87
N GLY A 143 1.85 6.34 -34.22
CA GLY A 143 2.49 5.23 -33.49
C GLY A 143 2.90 5.55 -32.05
N ARG A 144 2.76 6.79 -31.58
CA ARG A 144 2.89 7.14 -30.16
C ARG A 144 1.57 6.91 -29.46
N MET A 145 1.62 6.36 -28.25
CA MET A 145 0.49 6.30 -27.34
C MET A 145 0.72 7.34 -26.24
N SER A 146 -0.26 8.19 -25.97
CA SER A 146 -0.19 9.24 -24.95
C SER A 146 -1.42 9.20 -24.05
N ASN A 147 -1.25 9.72 -22.84
CA ASN A 147 -2.31 10.17 -21.96
C ASN A 147 -1.89 11.48 -21.31
N TYR A 148 -2.82 12.09 -20.57
CA TYR A 148 -2.59 13.37 -19.89
C TYR A 148 -1.27 13.42 -19.11
N MET A 149 -0.91 12.34 -18.41
CA MET A 149 0.27 12.32 -17.55
C MET A 149 1.58 12.25 -18.36
N THR A 150 1.60 11.49 -19.46
CA THR A 150 2.74 11.52 -20.41
C THR A 150 2.87 12.84 -21.16
N GLU A 151 1.76 13.51 -21.47
CA GLU A 151 1.77 14.82 -22.12
C GLU A 151 2.29 15.89 -21.17
N LEU A 152 1.76 15.94 -19.94
CA LEU A 152 2.28 16.82 -18.89
C LEU A 152 3.77 16.61 -18.64
N HIS A 153 4.21 15.35 -18.58
CA HIS A 153 5.63 15.01 -18.43
C HIS A 153 6.44 15.56 -19.61
N THR A 154 5.99 15.35 -20.84
CA THR A 154 6.68 15.86 -22.05
C THR A 154 6.79 17.38 -22.05
N GLU A 155 5.70 18.08 -21.74
CA GLU A 155 5.66 19.55 -21.71
C GLU A 155 6.54 20.11 -20.58
N MET A 156 6.44 19.56 -19.37
CA MET A 156 7.24 19.99 -18.23
C MET A 156 8.73 19.78 -18.47
N TYR A 157 9.13 18.60 -18.99
CA TYR A 157 10.53 18.37 -19.34
C TYR A 157 10.97 19.25 -20.52
N GLY A 158 10.09 19.46 -21.51
CA GLY A 158 10.32 20.40 -22.62
C GLY A 158 10.65 21.80 -22.11
N ALA A 159 9.85 22.34 -21.19
CA ALA A 159 10.06 23.64 -20.58
C ALA A 159 11.33 23.71 -19.71
N LEU A 160 11.74 22.59 -19.12
CA LEU A 160 12.95 22.48 -18.30
C LEU A 160 14.22 22.15 -19.09
N THR A 161 14.12 21.84 -20.38
CA THR A 161 15.30 21.64 -21.22
C THR A 161 16.13 22.92 -21.27
N GLN A 162 17.47 22.79 -21.34
CA GLN A 162 18.37 23.94 -21.48
C GLN A 162 17.98 24.72 -22.73
N GLY A 163 17.37 25.89 -22.51
CA GLY A 163 16.82 26.72 -23.57
C GLY A 163 16.79 28.19 -23.15
N ARG A 164 16.38 29.04 -24.09
CA ARG A 164 16.38 30.50 -23.90
C ARG A 164 15.56 30.94 -22.69
N GLN A 165 14.46 30.24 -22.40
CA GLN A 165 13.58 30.51 -21.27
C GLN A 165 14.22 30.13 -19.92
N LEU A 166 14.90 28.98 -19.85
CA LEU A 166 15.64 28.55 -18.65
C LEU A 166 16.82 29.49 -18.35
N LEU A 167 17.54 29.92 -19.38
CA LEU A 167 18.63 30.89 -19.29
C LEU A 167 18.14 32.26 -18.80
N GLU A 168 16.99 32.72 -19.29
CA GLU A 168 16.38 33.99 -18.88
C GLU A 168 15.91 33.94 -17.42
N THR A 169 15.25 32.85 -17.00
CA THR A 169 14.86 32.64 -15.60
C THR A 169 16.07 32.58 -14.69
N ASN A 170 17.11 31.81 -15.05
CA ASN A 170 18.35 31.75 -14.29
C ASN A 170 19.03 33.12 -14.21
N ARG A 171 19.06 33.89 -15.29
CA ARG A 171 19.62 35.25 -15.31
C ARG A 171 18.86 36.19 -14.38
N ARG A 172 17.54 36.10 -14.28
CA ARG A 172 16.72 36.93 -13.38
C ARG A 172 16.87 36.54 -11.91
N VAL A 173 16.93 35.25 -11.62
CA VAL A 173 17.07 34.75 -10.24
C VAL A 173 18.50 34.97 -9.71
N LEU A 174 19.52 34.75 -10.54
CA LEU A 174 20.93 34.88 -10.15
C LEU A 174 21.49 36.30 -10.32
N GLY A 175 20.89 37.12 -11.19
CA GLY A 175 21.27 38.52 -11.39
C GLY A 175 20.44 39.53 -10.60
N GLY A 176 19.54 39.06 -9.73
CA GLY A 176 18.71 39.86 -8.83
C GLY A 176 19.22 39.92 -7.38
N LEU A 177 20.41 39.39 -7.11
CA LEU A 177 21.20 39.58 -5.88
C LEU A 177 22.39 40.51 -6.18
#